data_AF-A0A7C3E0Z4-F1
#
_entry.id   AF-A0A7C3E0Z4-F1
#
_cell.length_a   1.000
_cell.length_b   1.000
_cell.length_c   1.000
_cell.angle_alpha   90.00
_cell.angle_beta   90.00
_cell.angle_gamma   90.00
#
_symmetry.space_group_name_H-M   'P 1'
#
loop_
_entity.id
_entity.type
_entity.pdbx_description
1 polymer ?
#
loop_
_entity_poly.entity_id
_entity_poly.type
_entity_poly.pdbx_seq_one_letter_code
_entity_poly.pdbx_strand_id
1 'polypeptide(L)'
;MRLSRRSITTIIFAVTSIILLSACTALAEQPLGGNESKMGAETAKEIEKTIRLIDDETILNRVRTIGEKISSVANKTEIASTYGASTITPFDYTFKVVDDDKINAFSIPGGYIYINKGLISFCESDDEIAAVLAHEIAHAAHHHTTFLLREQSRVDGQLALIALISLIGRTKAEDMSNILTGAQCYRISATSTFTDKAERDADMTALYYLIKAGYNPIGELTFLERLSEKPEVVEWGIFEDHPKAAERARLIKTKLIELGIPIKRSAVSTSCAAIVRKEQPQGITEVLFGGKILCKVASEQKAKDFAESINNIMDEKISLHRIKLCDSTIELSDAPILQFTKEDEDALGKPRCELAAETFEILRRAIYTQMIRELW
;
A
#
# COMPACT_ATOMS: atom_id res chain seq x y z
N MET A 1 2.60 14.04 69.38
CA MET A 1 3.14 15.05 68.43
C MET A 1 2.08 15.37 67.39
N ARG A 2 1.48 16.57 67.41
CA ARG A 2 0.57 17.03 66.36
C ARG A 2 1.41 17.64 65.24
N LEU A 3 1.42 17.02 64.07
CA LEU A 3 2.03 17.60 62.87
C LEU A 3 1.34 18.93 62.54
N SER A 4 2.12 19.97 62.27
CA SER A 4 1.57 21.28 61.91
C SER A 4 0.81 21.16 60.59
N ARG A 5 -0.23 22.00 60.36
CA ARG A 5 -0.96 22.02 59.08
C ARG A 5 -0.02 22.13 57.87
N ARG A 6 1.07 22.91 57.98
CA ARG A 6 2.11 23.02 56.94
C ARG A 6 2.83 21.69 56.68
N SER A 7 3.16 20.95 57.74
CA SER A 7 3.80 19.62 57.63
C SER A 7 2.88 18.60 56.94
N ILE A 8 1.57 18.67 57.20
CA ILE A 8 0.58 17.80 56.53
C ILE A 8 0.44 18.18 55.05
N THR A 9 0.39 19.47 54.71
CA THR A 9 0.32 19.91 53.31
C THR A 9 1.57 19.51 52.52
N THR A 10 2.77 19.65 53.09
CA THR A 10 4.03 19.25 52.45
C THR A 10 4.12 17.74 52.24
N ILE A 11 3.66 16.94 53.22
CA ILE A 11 3.62 15.47 53.08
C ILE A 11 2.60 15.06 52.02
N ILE A 12 1.41 15.66 51.99
CA ILE A 12 0.41 15.40 50.95
C ILE A 12 0.98 15.74 49.57
N PHE A 13 1.64 16.89 49.43
CA PHE A 13 2.24 17.32 48.16
C PHE A 13 3.39 16.40 47.72
N ALA A 14 4.22 15.93 48.64
CA ALA A 14 5.29 14.98 48.35
C ALA A 14 4.74 13.60 47.96
N VAL A 15 3.70 13.12 48.64
CA VAL A 15 3.06 11.84 48.34
C VAL A 15 2.31 11.91 47.01
N THR A 16 1.58 12.99 46.71
CA THR A 16 0.96 13.17 45.38
C THR A 16 1.99 13.31 44.27
N SER A 17 3.11 14.00 44.52
CA SER A 17 4.20 14.09 43.54
C SER A 17 4.88 12.74 43.29
N ILE A 18 5.07 11.91 44.31
CA ILE A 18 5.62 10.56 44.18
C ILE A 18 4.63 9.64 43.46
N ILE A 19 3.33 9.72 43.76
CA ILE A 19 2.29 8.96 43.05
C ILE A 19 2.21 9.39 41.58
N LEU A 20 2.31 10.69 41.28
CA LEU A 20 2.36 11.22 39.92
C LEU A 20 3.61 10.75 39.16
N LEU A 21 4.78 10.73 39.81
CA LEU A 21 6.02 10.22 39.19
C LEU A 21 5.93 8.72 38.91
N SER A 22 5.43 7.93 39.87
CA SER A 22 5.29 6.47 39.73
C SER A 22 4.18 6.07 38.74
N ALA A 23 3.12 6.86 38.61
CA ALA A 23 2.10 6.66 37.58
C ALA A 23 2.65 6.99 36.17
N CYS A 24 3.51 8.01 36.07
CA CYS A 24 4.17 8.39 34.82
C CYS A 24 5.14 7.29 34.32
N THR A 25 5.87 6.63 35.24
CA THR A 25 6.71 5.48 34.90
C THR A 25 5.89 4.24 34.56
N ALA A 26 4.82 3.96 35.30
CA ALA A 26 3.97 2.78 35.04
C ALA A 26 3.23 2.82 33.69
N LEU A 27 2.87 4.02 33.21
CA LEU A 27 2.27 4.20 31.86
C LEU A 27 3.28 4.09 30.73
N ALA A 28 4.56 4.41 30.99
CA ALA A 28 5.65 4.22 30.03
C ALA A 28 6.00 2.72 29.86
N GLU A 29 5.69 1.87 30.84
CA GLU A 29 6.05 0.45 30.88
C GLU A 29 4.90 -0.51 30.53
N GLN A 30 3.67 -0.04 30.26
CA GLN A 30 2.59 -0.95 29.85
C GLN A 30 2.89 -1.60 28.49
N PRO A 31 2.89 -2.95 28.39
CA PRO A 31 3.09 -3.65 27.13
C PRO A 31 2.00 -3.22 26.13
N LEU A 32 2.44 -2.80 24.95
CA LEU A 32 1.59 -2.21 23.89
C LEU A 32 0.44 -3.14 23.49
N GLY A 33 0.68 -4.46 23.46
CA GLY A 33 -0.24 -5.42 22.85
C GLY A 33 -1.54 -5.76 23.59
N GLY A 34 -1.52 -5.83 24.93
CA GLY A 34 -2.66 -6.36 25.70
C GLY A 34 -3.88 -5.44 25.74
N ASN A 35 -3.67 -4.12 25.68
CA ASN A 35 -4.75 -3.13 25.71
C ASN A 35 -5.25 -2.76 24.30
N GLU A 36 -4.40 -2.89 23.28
CA GLU A 36 -4.73 -2.49 21.91
C GLU A 36 -5.84 -3.32 21.28
N SER A 37 -5.92 -4.62 21.56
CA SER A 37 -6.99 -5.48 21.03
C SER A 37 -8.37 -5.03 21.52
N LYS A 38 -8.50 -4.70 22.82
CA LYS A 38 -9.74 -4.18 23.41
C LYS A 38 -10.08 -2.80 22.86
N MET A 39 -9.09 -1.89 22.83
CA MET A 39 -9.23 -0.55 22.27
C MET A 39 -9.67 -0.59 20.81
N GLY A 40 -9.07 -1.46 20.01
CA GLY A 40 -9.40 -1.72 18.62
C GLY A 40 -10.85 -2.14 18.43
N ALA A 41 -11.30 -3.14 19.20
CA ALA A 41 -12.67 -3.63 19.14
C ALA A 41 -13.71 -2.54 19.50
N GLU A 42 -13.43 -1.74 20.52
CA GLU A 42 -14.31 -0.63 20.93
C GLU A 42 -14.34 0.49 19.89
N THR A 43 -13.18 0.79 19.29
CA THR A 43 -13.05 1.80 18.22
C THR A 43 -13.77 1.36 16.96
N ALA A 44 -13.55 0.12 16.52
CA ALA A 44 -14.20 -0.50 15.36
C ALA A 44 -15.74 -0.35 15.48
N LYS A 45 -16.29 -0.71 16.65
CA LYS A 45 -17.72 -0.58 16.93
C LYS A 45 -18.24 0.86 16.80
N GLU A 46 -17.43 1.87 17.10
CA GLU A 46 -17.83 3.27 17.00
C GLU A 46 -17.72 3.80 15.56
N ILE A 47 -16.59 3.55 14.88
CA ILE A 47 -16.39 4.04 13.52
C ILE A 47 -17.34 3.36 12.53
N GLU A 48 -17.69 2.09 12.74
CA GLU A 48 -18.62 1.34 11.88
C GLU A 48 -20.06 1.84 11.95
N LYS A 49 -20.38 2.74 12.89
CA LYS A 49 -21.66 3.46 12.89
C LYS A 49 -21.70 4.61 11.87
N THR A 50 -20.52 5.10 11.47
CA THR A 50 -20.38 6.30 10.63
C THR A 50 -19.87 5.97 9.23
N ILE A 51 -19.05 4.92 9.09
CA ILE A 51 -18.60 4.42 7.79
C ILE A 51 -19.57 3.38 7.25
N ARG A 52 -19.77 3.37 5.93
CA ARG A 52 -20.57 2.34 5.25
C ARG A 52 -19.66 1.20 4.82
N LEU A 53 -19.96 -0.02 5.26
CA LEU A 53 -19.23 -1.22 4.85
C LEU A 53 -19.87 -1.86 3.61
N ILE A 54 -19.04 -2.53 2.81
CA ILE A 54 -19.48 -3.36 1.69
C ILE A 54 -19.67 -4.80 2.19
N ASP A 55 -20.87 -5.34 1.95
CA ASP A 55 -21.24 -6.72 2.26
C ASP A 55 -21.10 -7.68 1.06
N ASP A 56 -20.58 -7.20 -0.09
CA ASP A 56 -20.31 -8.05 -1.26
C ASP A 56 -19.24 -9.11 -0.92
N GLU A 57 -19.68 -10.37 -0.86
CA GLU A 57 -18.83 -11.49 -0.48
C GLU A 57 -17.65 -11.71 -1.44
N THR A 58 -17.78 -11.35 -2.72
CA THR A 58 -16.70 -11.53 -3.70
C THR A 58 -15.54 -10.61 -3.38
N ILE A 59 -15.83 -9.32 -3.21
CA ILE A 59 -14.82 -8.31 -2.88
C ILE A 59 -14.23 -8.59 -1.49
N LEU A 60 -15.08 -8.90 -0.52
CA LEU A 60 -14.66 -9.16 0.85
C LEU A 60 -13.78 -10.42 0.96
N ASN A 61 -14.14 -11.51 0.29
CA ASN A 61 -13.33 -12.74 0.31
C ASN A 61 -11.99 -12.55 -0.37
N ARG A 62 -11.92 -11.76 -1.46
CA ARG A 62 -10.66 -11.40 -2.12
C ARG A 62 -9.71 -10.68 -1.15
N VAL A 63 -10.18 -9.60 -0.50
CA VAL A 63 -9.39 -8.84 0.48
C VAL A 63 -9.01 -9.71 1.68
N ARG A 64 -9.96 -10.47 2.24
CA ARG A 64 -9.73 -11.32 3.40
C ARG A 64 -8.70 -12.41 3.12
N THR A 65 -8.79 -13.11 1.99
CA THR A 65 -7.84 -14.17 1.61
C THR A 65 -6.41 -13.63 1.54
N ILE A 66 -6.24 -12.46 0.92
CA ILE A 66 -4.93 -11.81 0.81
C ILE A 66 -4.43 -11.38 2.19
N GLY A 67 -5.27 -10.67 2.95
CA GLY A 67 -4.96 -10.14 4.26
C GLY A 67 -4.61 -11.23 5.29
N GLU A 68 -5.35 -12.34 5.32
CA GLU A 68 -5.11 -13.47 6.22
C GLU A 68 -3.75 -14.16 5.94
N LYS A 69 -3.39 -14.29 4.66
CA LYS A 69 -2.09 -14.86 4.28
C LYS A 69 -0.93 -14.00 4.78
N ILE A 70 -1.04 -12.68 4.63
CA ILE A 70 -0.01 -11.71 5.03
C ILE A 70 0.04 -11.55 6.56
N SER A 71 -1.11 -11.42 7.22
CA SER A 71 -1.18 -11.29 8.68
C SER A 71 -0.71 -12.56 9.40
N SER A 72 -0.91 -13.75 8.82
CA SER A 72 -0.28 -14.98 9.33
C SER A 72 1.25 -14.89 9.32
N VAL A 73 1.85 -14.22 8.33
CA VAL A 73 3.30 -13.97 8.32
C VAL A 73 3.68 -12.98 9.42
N ALA A 74 2.95 -11.87 9.54
CA ALA A 74 3.18 -10.86 10.58
C ALA A 74 3.12 -11.45 12.01
N ASN A 75 2.13 -12.30 12.29
CA ASN A 75 1.99 -12.97 13.58
C ASN A 75 3.08 -14.03 13.89
N LYS A 76 3.91 -14.41 12.91
CA LYS A 76 4.90 -15.50 13.05
C LYS A 76 6.34 -15.07 12.78
N THR A 77 6.54 -13.92 12.15
CA THR A 77 7.85 -13.46 11.68
C THR A 77 8.16 -12.11 12.29
N GLU A 78 9.18 -12.09 13.15
CA GLU A 78 9.72 -10.84 13.68
C GLU A 78 10.56 -10.17 12.60
N ILE A 79 10.17 -8.95 12.23
CA ILE A 79 10.95 -8.06 11.35
C ILE A 79 11.43 -6.91 12.23
N ALA A 80 12.72 -6.57 12.13
CA ALA A 80 13.26 -5.49 12.93
C ALA A 80 12.64 -4.16 12.50
N SER A 81 11.93 -3.51 13.43
CA SER A 81 11.36 -2.18 13.22
C SER A 81 12.40 -1.09 13.49
N THR A 82 12.40 -0.08 12.63
CA THR A 82 13.11 1.19 12.76
C THR A 82 12.27 2.28 13.44
N TYR A 83 10.95 2.06 13.59
CA TYR A 83 10.03 2.94 14.29
C TYR A 83 8.85 2.15 14.87
N GLY A 84 8.62 2.20 16.18
CA GLY A 84 7.60 1.38 16.83
C GLY A 84 8.20 0.20 17.59
N ALA A 85 7.46 -0.91 17.68
CA ALA A 85 7.90 -2.09 18.40
C ALA A 85 8.14 -3.28 17.45
N SER A 86 9.32 -3.89 17.55
CA SER A 86 9.66 -5.07 16.75
C SER A 86 9.06 -6.37 17.30
N THR A 87 8.79 -6.43 18.62
CA THR A 87 8.33 -7.67 19.27
C THR A 87 6.94 -8.06 18.75
N ILE A 88 6.81 -9.30 18.29
CA ILE A 88 5.53 -9.83 17.84
C ILE A 88 4.51 -9.81 18.98
N THR A 89 3.46 -9.02 18.82
CA THR A 89 2.20 -9.17 19.55
C THR A 89 1.15 -9.68 18.56
N PRO A 90 0.76 -10.96 18.61
CA PRO A 90 -0.22 -11.48 17.66
C PRO A 90 -1.57 -10.78 17.80
N PHE A 91 -2.18 -10.43 16.67
CA PHE A 91 -3.55 -9.94 16.60
C PHE A 91 -4.47 -10.90 15.85
N ASP A 92 -5.75 -10.88 16.21
CA ASP A 92 -6.82 -11.47 15.42
C ASP A 92 -7.24 -10.47 14.34
N TYR A 93 -6.49 -10.45 13.23
CA TYR A 93 -6.69 -9.46 12.17
C TYR A 93 -8.09 -9.55 11.56
N THR A 94 -8.71 -8.38 11.38
CA THR A 94 -10.04 -8.26 10.77
C THR A 94 -9.96 -7.33 9.57
N PHE A 95 -10.39 -7.83 8.41
CA PHE A 95 -10.37 -7.07 7.15
C PHE A 95 -11.78 -6.65 6.75
N LYS A 96 -11.95 -5.36 6.45
CA LYS A 96 -13.23 -4.77 6.05
C LYS A 96 -13.07 -3.86 4.84
N VAL A 97 -14.11 -3.82 4.01
CA VAL A 97 -14.14 -2.97 2.83
C VAL A 97 -15.13 -1.84 3.07
N VAL A 98 -14.67 -0.60 2.88
CA VAL A 98 -15.48 0.61 3.06
C VAL A 98 -16.03 1.04 1.70
N ASP A 99 -17.33 1.35 1.65
CA ASP A 99 -18.01 1.91 0.49
C ASP A 99 -17.68 3.41 0.35
N ASP A 100 -16.44 3.69 -0.03
CA ASP A 100 -15.90 5.01 -0.31
C ASP A 100 -15.04 4.93 -1.58
N ASP A 101 -15.20 5.90 -2.48
CA ASP A 101 -14.48 5.98 -3.76
C ASP A 101 -13.10 6.64 -3.62
N LYS A 102 -12.74 7.13 -2.42
CA LYS A 102 -11.39 7.61 -2.12
C LYS A 102 -10.36 6.48 -2.20
N ILE A 103 -9.15 6.81 -2.69
CA ILE A 103 -8.00 5.91 -2.71
C ILE A 103 -7.37 5.90 -1.32
N ASN A 104 -7.95 5.15 -0.38
CA ASN A 104 -7.46 5.08 1.00
C ASN A 104 -7.54 3.66 1.58
N ALA A 105 -6.66 3.37 2.52
CA ALA A 105 -6.70 2.23 3.42
C ALA A 105 -6.13 2.68 4.77
N PHE A 106 -6.55 2.03 5.85
CA PHE A 106 -6.07 2.37 7.17
C PHE A 106 -6.17 1.19 8.14
N SER A 107 -5.27 1.17 9.11
CA SER A 107 -5.26 0.25 10.23
C SER A 107 -5.57 0.99 11.54
N ILE A 108 -6.42 0.40 12.39
CA ILE A 108 -6.61 0.85 13.77
C ILE A 108 -6.04 -0.20 14.74
N PRO A 109 -5.83 0.15 16.03
CA PRO A 109 -5.25 -0.77 17.00
C PRO A 109 -5.95 -2.14 17.03
N GLY A 110 -5.22 -3.19 17.40
CA GLY A 110 -5.79 -4.53 17.51
C GLY A 110 -5.95 -5.31 16.20
N GLY A 111 -5.34 -4.84 15.10
CA GLY A 111 -5.32 -5.58 13.82
C GLY A 111 -6.56 -5.41 12.94
N TYR A 112 -7.35 -4.36 13.14
CA TYR A 112 -8.47 -4.04 12.25
C TYR A 112 -7.97 -3.22 11.07
N ILE A 113 -8.12 -3.77 9.87
CA ILE A 113 -7.65 -3.21 8.60
C ILE A 113 -8.86 -2.88 7.72
N TYR A 114 -8.91 -1.65 7.25
CA TYR A 114 -9.95 -1.12 6.38
C TYR A 114 -9.36 -0.71 5.05
N ILE A 115 -10.04 -1.05 3.97
CA ILE A 115 -9.65 -0.68 2.60
C ILE A 115 -10.85 -0.11 1.88
N ASN A 116 -10.69 1.04 1.23
CA ASN A 116 -11.77 1.66 0.48
C ASN A 116 -11.96 0.97 -0.88
N LYS A 117 -13.20 0.88 -1.34
CA LYS A 117 -13.56 0.42 -2.69
C LYS A 117 -12.82 1.19 -3.79
N GLY A 118 -12.63 2.50 -3.60
CA GLY A 118 -11.84 3.34 -4.50
C GLY A 118 -10.39 2.89 -4.63
N LEU A 119 -9.75 2.49 -3.53
CA LEU A 119 -8.39 1.95 -3.56
C LEU A 119 -8.33 0.59 -4.27
N ILE A 120 -9.28 -0.31 -3.97
CA ILE A 120 -9.36 -1.62 -4.66
C ILE A 120 -9.50 -1.43 -6.17
N SER A 121 -10.30 -0.44 -6.60
CA SER A 121 -10.52 -0.12 -8.01
C SER A 121 -9.31 0.57 -8.66
N PHE A 122 -8.44 1.17 -7.86
CA PHE A 122 -7.20 1.81 -8.31
C PHE A 122 -6.05 0.81 -8.49
N CYS A 123 -6.05 -0.28 -7.73
CA CYS A 123 -5.12 -1.40 -7.91
C CYS A 123 -5.44 -2.20 -9.19
N GLU A 124 -4.40 -2.62 -9.90
CA GLU A 124 -4.51 -3.37 -11.16
C GLU A 124 -4.27 -4.87 -11.00
N SER A 125 -3.86 -5.32 -9.81
CA SER A 125 -3.66 -6.74 -9.51
C SER A 125 -3.86 -7.05 -8.03
N ASP A 126 -3.94 -8.35 -7.71
CA ASP A 126 -3.95 -8.84 -6.33
C ASP A 126 -2.61 -8.58 -5.62
N ASP A 127 -1.49 -8.51 -6.35
CA ASP A 127 -0.18 -8.19 -5.77
C ASP A 127 -0.12 -6.74 -5.28
N GLU A 128 -0.79 -5.80 -5.97
CA GLU A 128 -0.89 -4.42 -5.50
C GLU A 128 -1.85 -4.26 -4.32
N ILE A 129 -2.97 -5.00 -4.30
CA ILE A 129 -3.85 -5.05 -3.12
C ILE A 129 -3.09 -5.66 -1.93
N ALA A 130 -2.34 -6.74 -2.17
CA ALA A 130 -1.48 -7.35 -1.18
C ALA A 130 -0.47 -6.35 -0.62
N ALA A 131 0.14 -5.52 -1.46
CA ALA A 131 1.10 -4.51 -1.02
C ALA A 131 0.47 -3.48 -0.08
N VAL A 132 -0.71 -2.95 -0.41
CA VAL A 132 -1.43 -2.02 0.46
C VAL A 132 -1.82 -2.67 1.78
N LEU A 133 -2.34 -3.90 1.74
CA LEU A 133 -2.67 -4.63 2.97
C LEU A 133 -1.43 -4.95 3.80
N ALA A 134 -0.31 -5.30 3.17
CA ALA A 134 0.95 -5.55 3.87
C ALA A 134 1.49 -4.30 4.57
N HIS A 135 1.36 -3.13 3.94
CA HIS A 135 1.70 -1.84 4.52
C HIS A 135 0.85 -1.53 5.75
N GLU A 136 -0.48 -1.67 5.66
CA GLU A 136 -1.36 -1.47 6.81
C GLU A 136 -1.15 -2.50 7.92
N ILE A 137 -0.88 -3.76 7.56
CA ILE A 137 -0.54 -4.81 8.52
C ILE A 137 0.79 -4.48 9.22
N ALA A 138 1.77 -3.90 8.53
CA ALA A 138 3.02 -3.46 9.15
C ALA A 138 2.80 -2.32 10.15
N HIS A 139 1.97 -1.33 9.82
CA HIS A 139 1.58 -0.28 10.77
C HIS A 139 0.94 -0.86 12.05
N ALA A 140 0.05 -1.84 11.89
CA ALA A 140 -0.56 -2.53 13.02
C ALA A 140 0.46 -3.36 13.80
N ALA A 141 1.24 -4.22 13.13
CA ALA A 141 2.18 -5.15 13.73
C ALA A 141 3.28 -4.43 14.53
N HIS A 142 3.74 -3.26 14.05
CA HIS A 142 4.75 -2.45 14.73
C HIS A 142 4.16 -1.37 15.65
N HIS A 143 2.83 -1.38 15.85
CA HIS A 143 2.13 -0.49 16.78
C HIS A 143 2.35 1.01 16.48
N HIS A 144 2.47 1.40 15.20
CA HIS A 144 2.86 2.76 14.80
C HIS A 144 1.92 3.85 15.35
N THR A 145 0.61 3.60 15.34
CA THR A 145 -0.40 4.58 15.78
C THR A 145 -0.33 4.86 17.27
N THR A 146 -0.21 3.83 18.10
CA THR A 146 -0.11 3.97 19.55
C THR A 146 1.25 4.49 19.97
N PHE A 147 2.32 4.14 19.24
CA PHE A 147 3.65 4.69 19.45
C PHE A 147 3.68 6.20 19.16
N LEU A 148 3.16 6.62 18.01
CA LEU A 148 3.07 8.05 17.64
C LEU A 148 2.22 8.85 18.64
N LEU A 149 1.09 8.30 19.08
CA LEU A 149 0.23 8.97 20.06
C LEU A 149 0.93 9.13 21.42
N ARG A 150 1.73 8.13 21.85
CA ARG A 150 2.56 8.22 23.06
C ARG A 150 3.65 9.27 22.91
N GLU A 151 4.29 9.38 21.75
CA GLU A 151 5.28 10.43 21.47
C GLU A 151 4.65 11.83 21.54
N GLN A 152 3.52 12.04 20.88
CA GLN A 152 2.77 13.32 20.94
C GLN A 152 2.37 13.67 22.38
N SER A 153 1.84 12.71 23.13
CA SER A 153 1.43 12.91 24.53
C SER A 153 2.60 13.28 25.46
N ARG A 154 3.81 12.79 25.16
CA ARG A 154 5.05 13.15 25.89
C ARG A 154 5.46 14.59 25.61
N VAL A 155 5.38 15.01 24.34
CA VAL A 155 5.75 16.37 23.91
C VAL A 155 4.78 17.42 24.48
N ASP A 156 3.48 17.13 24.49
CA ASP A 156 2.44 18.08 24.92
C ASP A 156 2.29 18.18 26.45
N GLY A 157 3.05 17.41 27.23
CA GLY A 157 2.94 17.36 28.70
C GLY A 157 1.59 16.82 29.21
N GLN A 158 0.73 16.30 28.33
CA GLN A 158 -0.61 15.82 28.64
C GLN A 158 -0.66 14.42 29.27
N LEU A 159 0.48 13.72 29.38
CA LEU A 159 0.57 12.45 30.10
C LEU A 159 -0.04 12.51 31.51
N ALA A 160 0.04 13.66 32.17
CA ALA A 160 -0.56 13.86 33.50
C ALA A 160 -2.10 13.74 33.50
N LEU A 161 -2.78 14.13 32.42
CA LEU A 161 -4.25 14.10 32.35
C LEU A 161 -4.78 12.69 32.03
N ILE A 162 -4.12 11.98 31.11
CA ILE A 162 -4.45 10.59 30.78
C ILE A 162 -4.13 9.67 31.98
N ALA A 163 -3.00 9.91 32.66
CA ALA A 163 -2.65 9.20 33.89
C ALA A 163 -3.66 9.43 35.03
N LEU A 164 -4.19 10.65 35.14
CA LEU A 164 -5.18 11.00 36.15
C LEU A 164 -6.54 10.33 35.87
N ILE A 165 -6.94 10.20 34.61
CA ILE A 165 -8.18 9.52 34.21
C ILE A 165 -8.09 8.01 34.46
N SER A 166 -6.96 7.40 34.14
CA SER A 166 -6.71 5.96 34.37
C SER A 166 -6.65 5.58 35.86
N LEU A 167 -6.28 6.52 36.75
CA LEU A 167 -6.26 6.25 38.20
C LEU A 167 -7.66 6.23 38.85
N ILE A 168 -8.72 6.72 38.19
CA ILE A 168 -10.00 7.04 38.83
C ILE A 168 -11.12 6.00 38.58
N GLY A 169 -11.08 5.11 37.57
CA GLY A 169 -12.30 4.35 37.22
C GLY A 169 -12.13 2.92 36.70
N ARG A 170 -12.28 1.94 37.60
CA ARG A 170 -12.10 0.49 37.36
C ARG A 170 -13.21 -0.28 36.64
N THR A 171 -14.22 0.34 36.01
CA THR A 171 -15.21 -0.45 35.19
C THR A 171 -16.10 0.36 34.23
N LYS A 172 -16.02 1.70 34.18
CA LYS A 172 -16.73 2.53 33.18
C LYS A 172 -15.87 3.65 32.57
N ALA A 173 -14.73 3.98 33.20
CA ALA A 173 -13.81 5.00 32.69
C ALA A 173 -12.78 4.42 31.73
N GLU A 174 -12.39 3.16 31.91
CA GLU A 174 -11.47 2.44 31.01
C GLU A 174 -12.03 2.34 29.58
N ASP A 175 -13.29 1.93 29.42
CA ASP A 175 -13.94 1.82 28.10
C ASP A 175 -14.04 3.20 27.41
N MET A 176 -14.35 4.26 28.16
CA MET A 176 -14.39 5.62 27.62
C MET A 176 -12.99 6.13 27.23
N SER A 177 -11.97 5.82 28.04
CA SER A 177 -10.58 6.17 27.73
C SER A 177 -10.10 5.45 26.46
N ASN A 178 -10.41 4.16 26.32
CA ASN A 178 -10.08 3.37 25.14
C ASN A 178 -10.76 3.90 23.89
N ILE A 179 -12.06 4.25 23.96
CA ILE A 179 -12.78 4.86 22.84
C ILE A 179 -12.12 6.18 22.42
N LEU A 180 -11.75 7.03 23.38
CA LEU A 180 -11.12 8.33 23.06
C LEU A 180 -9.73 8.17 22.43
N THR A 181 -8.88 7.33 23.02
CA THR A 181 -7.55 7.02 22.48
C THR A 181 -7.65 6.36 21.11
N GLY A 182 -8.56 5.40 20.95
CA GLY A 182 -8.81 4.72 19.71
C GLY A 182 -9.35 5.62 18.61
N ALA A 183 -10.22 6.59 18.94
CA ALA A 183 -10.68 7.62 18.00
C ALA A 183 -9.52 8.52 17.52
N GLN A 184 -8.54 8.81 18.38
CA GLN A 184 -7.32 9.53 17.96
C GLN A 184 -6.44 8.67 17.05
N CYS A 185 -6.25 7.38 17.36
CA CYS A 185 -5.55 6.45 16.48
C CYS A 185 -6.25 6.34 15.12
N TYR A 186 -7.57 6.18 15.11
CA TYR A 186 -8.37 6.20 13.87
C TYR A 186 -8.15 7.48 13.08
N ARG A 187 -8.18 8.65 13.73
CA ARG A 187 -7.91 9.92 13.05
C ARG A 187 -6.53 9.91 12.39
N ILE A 188 -5.49 9.50 13.10
CA ILE A 188 -4.12 9.43 12.58
C ILE A 188 -4.06 8.54 11.32
N SER A 189 -4.63 7.33 11.40
CA SER A 189 -4.56 6.36 10.31
C SER A 189 -5.45 6.74 9.13
N ALA A 190 -6.69 7.15 9.38
CA ALA A 190 -7.66 7.47 8.33
C ALA A 190 -7.28 8.73 7.55
N THR A 191 -6.50 9.64 8.14
CA THR A 191 -5.93 10.80 7.43
C THR A 191 -4.50 10.57 6.94
N SER A 192 -3.96 9.35 7.08
CA SER A 192 -2.60 8.98 6.66
C SER A 192 -1.51 9.92 7.20
N THR A 193 -1.68 10.43 8.44
CA THR A 193 -0.76 11.42 9.04
C THR A 193 0.37 10.75 9.83
N PHE A 194 1.05 9.77 9.21
CA PHE A 194 2.22 9.13 9.82
C PHE A 194 3.50 9.94 9.53
N THR A 195 4.53 9.71 10.36
CA THR A 195 5.84 10.32 10.14
C THR A 195 6.60 9.59 9.04
N ASP A 196 7.54 10.25 8.38
CA ASP A 196 8.39 9.63 7.34
C ASP A 196 9.11 8.37 7.83
N LYS A 197 9.46 8.33 9.12
CA LYS A 197 10.09 7.16 9.73
C LYS A 197 9.13 5.97 9.80
N ALA A 198 7.88 6.21 10.21
CA ALA A 198 6.85 5.18 10.28
C ALA A 198 6.50 4.64 8.89
N GLU A 199 6.37 5.51 7.89
CA GLU A 199 6.09 5.14 6.50
C GLU A 199 7.21 4.28 5.90
N ARG A 200 8.48 4.70 6.08
CA ARG A 200 9.64 3.91 5.61
C ARG A 200 9.75 2.56 6.33
N ASP A 201 9.41 2.52 7.61
CA ASP A 201 9.39 1.26 8.36
C ASP A 201 8.31 0.31 7.85
N ALA A 202 7.11 0.84 7.64
CA ALA A 202 5.97 0.10 7.12
C ALA A 202 6.25 -0.44 5.71
N ASP A 203 6.80 0.38 4.81
CA ASP A 203 7.23 0.00 3.45
C ASP A 203 8.22 -1.18 3.47
N MET A 204 9.31 -1.04 4.21
CA MET A 204 10.33 -2.09 4.26
C MET A 204 9.78 -3.38 4.86
N THR A 205 8.93 -3.26 5.89
CA THR A 205 8.30 -4.41 6.54
C THR A 205 7.28 -5.08 5.62
N ALA A 206 6.45 -4.30 4.92
CA ALA A 206 5.50 -4.77 3.94
C ALA A 206 6.19 -5.58 2.84
N LEU A 207 7.29 -5.06 2.31
CA LEU A 207 8.11 -5.76 1.31
C LEU A 207 8.51 -7.17 1.78
N TYR A 208 8.99 -7.30 3.03
CA TYR A 208 9.34 -8.60 3.60
C TYR A 208 8.13 -9.51 3.82
N TYR A 209 6.99 -8.94 4.26
CA TYR A 209 5.75 -9.68 4.43
C TYR A 209 5.23 -10.21 3.09
N LEU A 210 5.27 -9.42 2.01
CA LEU A 210 4.89 -9.84 0.67
C LEU A 210 5.74 -11.02 0.20
N ILE A 211 7.07 -10.90 0.29
CA ILE A 211 8.01 -11.95 -0.11
C ILE A 211 7.72 -13.25 0.64
N LYS A 212 7.52 -13.18 1.97
CA LYS A 212 7.24 -14.36 2.81
C LYS A 212 5.85 -14.94 2.58
N ALA A 213 4.86 -14.11 2.29
CA ALA A 213 3.52 -14.54 1.93
C ALA A 213 3.45 -15.08 0.49
N GLY A 214 4.51 -14.95 -0.31
CA GLY A 214 4.55 -15.40 -1.70
C GLY A 214 3.71 -14.53 -2.64
N TYR A 215 3.53 -13.25 -2.32
CA TYR A 215 3.05 -12.23 -3.25
C TYR A 215 4.23 -11.60 -3.97
N ASN A 216 4.00 -11.06 -5.17
CA ASN A 216 5.04 -10.40 -5.93
C ASN A 216 5.32 -9.00 -5.34
N PRO A 217 6.50 -8.75 -4.74
CA PRO A 217 6.81 -7.48 -4.09
C PRO A 217 6.91 -6.31 -5.07
N ILE A 218 6.96 -6.56 -6.38
CA ILE A 218 6.86 -5.50 -7.40
C ILE A 218 5.49 -4.81 -7.38
N GLY A 219 4.45 -5.45 -6.81
CA GLY A 219 3.14 -4.82 -6.57
C GLY A 219 3.24 -3.56 -5.72
N GLU A 220 4.13 -3.54 -4.72
CA GLU A 220 4.35 -2.35 -3.88
C GLU A 220 4.96 -1.20 -4.68
N LEU A 221 5.98 -1.51 -5.50
CA LEU A 221 6.61 -0.52 -6.37
C LEU A 221 5.61 0.08 -7.37
N THR A 222 4.89 -0.78 -8.08
CA THR A 222 3.97 -0.35 -9.16
C THR A 222 2.76 0.42 -8.61
N PHE A 223 2.26 0.03 -7.43
CA PHE A 223 1.24 0.81 -6.72
C PHE A 223 1.74 2.22 -6.37
N LEU A 224 2.92 2.34 -5.76
CA LEU A 224 3.48 3.65 -5.36
C LEU A 224 3.83 4.52 -6.57
N GLU A 225 4.39 3.93 -7.64
CA GLU A 225 4.64 4.61 -8.91
C GLU A 225 3.31 5.16 -9.47
N ARG A 226 2.24 4.36 -9.53
CA ARG A 226 0.92 4.82 -10.01
C ARG A 226 0.32 5.89 -9.11
N LEU A 227 0.44 5.74 -7.79
CA LEU A 227 -0.06 6.71 -6.82
C LEU A 227 0.64 8.07 -7.00
N SER A 228 1.94 8.07 -7.32
CA SER A 228 2.70 9.29 -7.57
C SER A 228 2.28 10.08 -8.81
N GLU A 229 1.53 9.46 -9.74
CA GLU A 229 1.00 10.14 -10.93
C GLU A 229 -0.30 10.92 -10.66
N LYS A 230 -0.94 10.70 -9.50
CA LYS A 230 -2.17 11.41 -9.16
C LYS A 230 -1.84 12.85 -8.75
N PRO A 231 -2.47 13.86 -9.38
CA PRO A 231 -2.31 15.24 -8.93
C PRO A 231 -2.80 15.37 -7.50
N GLU A 232 -2.07 16.12 -6.68
CA GLU A 232 -2.47 16.46 -5.31
C GLU A 232 -3.84 17.15 -5.35
N VAL A 233 -4.91 16.42 -5.04
CA VAL A 233 -6.23 17.04 -4.92
C VAL A 233 -6.25 17.77 -3.58
N VAL A 234 -6.02 19.08 -3.63
CA VAL A 234 -6.24 20.02 -2.53
C VAL A 234 -7.76 20.17 -2.30
N GLU A 235 -8.40 19.13 -1.76
CA GLU A 235 -9.70 19.24 -1.12
C GLU A 235 -9.57 18.82 0.33
N TRP A 236 -9.53 19.82 1.21
CA TRP A 236 -9.78 19.76 2.65
C TRP A 236 -9.34 18.46 3.34
N GLY A 237 -8.03 18.37 3.59
CA GLY A 237 -7.42 17.55 4.64
C GLY A 237 -7.82 16.08 4.65
N ILE A 238 -7.22 15.27 3.78
CA ILE A 238 -7.03 13.81 3.95
C ILE A 238 -5.82 13.28 3.13
N PHE A 239 -5.11 14.12 2.36
CA PHE A 239 -3.88 13.73 1.67
C PHE A 239 -2.90 14.91 1.61
N GLU A 240 -2.25 15.24 2.74
CA GLU A 240 -1.29 16.34 2.79
C GLU A 240 0.16 15.94 2.43
N ASP A 241 0.43 14.71 1.98
CA ASP A 241 1.80 14.27 1.70
C ASP A 241 1.93 13.23 0.55
N HIS A 242 1.38 13.51 -0.64
CA HIS A 242 1.74 12.75 -1.87
C HIS A 242 3.08 13.10 -2.56
N PRO A 243 3.86 14.14 -2.19
CA PRO A 243 5.27 14.24 -2.60
C PRO A 243 6.13 13.03 -2.18
N LYS A 244 5.66 12.20 -1.24
CA LYS A 244 6.39 11.05 -0.70
C LYS A 244 6.22 9.77 -1.52
N ALA A 245 5.17 9.60 -2.32
CA ALA A 245 4.93 8.34 -3.04
C ALA A 245 6.06 8.03 -4.03
N ALA A 246 6.54 9.03 -4.78
CA ALA A 246 7.68 8.88 -5.69
C ALA A 246 9.00 8.59 -4.93
N GLU A 247 9.22 9.19 -3.75
CA GLU A 247 10.38 8.88 -2.92
C GLU A 247 10.33 7.46 -2.36
N ARG A 248 9.18 7.05 -1.80
CA ARG A 248 8.94 5.69 -1.31
C ARG A 248 9.13 4.66 -2.43
N ALA A 249 8.59 4.93 -3.63
CA ALA A 249 8.82 4.08 -4.82
C ALA A 249 10.31 3.92 -5.14
N ARG A 250 11.10 5.01 -5.09
CA ARG A 250 12.57 4.94 -5.29
C ARG A 250 13.29 4.13 -4.20
N LEU A 251 12.84 4.22 -2.95
CA LEU A 251 13.38 3.40 -1.85
C LEU A 251 13.06 1.92 -2.05
N ILE A 252 11.81 1.57 -2.37
CA ILE A 252 11.40 0.20 -2.68
C ILE A 252 12.16 -0.35 -3.89
N LYS A 253 12.29 0.44 -4.96
CA LYS A 253 13.09 0.09 -6.15
C LYS A 253 14.54 -0.23 -5.79
N THR A 254 15.17 0.63 -4.99
CA THR A 254 16.54 0.39 -4.48
C THR A 254 16.59 -0.91 -3.69
N LYS A 255 15.62 -1.14 -2.81
CA LYS A 255 15.58 -2.32 -1.96
C LYS A 255 15.39 -3.62 -2.74
N LEU A 256 14.52 -3.61 -3.75
CA LEU A 256 14.32 -4.74 -4.66
C LEU A 256 15.62 -5.12 -5.39
N ILE A 257 16.38 -4.12 -5.84
CA ILE A 257 17.70 -4.32 -6.48
C ILE A 257 18.70 -4.90 -5.48
N GLU A 258 18.77 -4.39 -4.25
CA GLU A 258 19.63 -4.95 -3.19
C GLU A 258 19.32 -6.41 -2.87
N LEU A 259 18.04 -6.78 -2.88
CA LEU A 259 17.58 -8.15 -2.65
C LEU A 259 17.78 -9.06 -3.88
N GLY A 260 18.25 -8.53 -5.01
CA GLY A 260 18.42 -9.28 -6.25
C GLY A 260 17.11 -9.70 -6.90
N ILE A 261 16.01 -9.01 -6.60
CA ILE A 261 14.68 -9.30 -7.16
C ILE A 261 14.55 -8.55 -8.50
N PRO A 262 14.38 -9.24 -9.64
CA PRO A 262 14.17 -8.60 -10.92
C PRO A 262 12.89 -7.76 -10.93
N ILE A 263 12.99 -6.51 -11.37
CA ILE A 263 11.84 -5.60 -11.48
C ILE A 263 11.09 -5.92 -12.77
N LYS A 264 10.02 -6.71 -12.66
CA LYS A 264 9.10 -7.03 -13.76
C LYS A 264 7.74 -6.40 -13.51
N ARG A 265 7.51 -5.18 -14.01
CA ARG A 265 6.26 -4.43 -13.78
C ARG A 265 5.10 -5.05 -14.55
N SER A 266 5.39 -5.59 -15.73
CA SER A 266 4.37 -6.25 -16.57
C SER A 266 3.69 -7.44 -15.88
N ALA A 267 4.36 -8.05 -14.89
CA ALA A 267 3.84 -9.18 -14.14
C ALA A 267 2.74 -8.80 -13.12
N VAL A 268 2.65 -7.53 -12.71
CA VAL A 268 1.78 -7.08 -11.60
C VAL A 268 0.92 -5.87 -11.95
N SER A 269 1.17 -5.20 -13.07
CA SER A 269 0.48 -3.97 -13.46
C SER A 269 0.08 -4.04 -14.94
N THR A 270 -1.21 -3.99 -15.20
CA THR A 270 -1.78 -3.98 -16.55
C THR A 270 -1.39 -2.73 -17.36
N SER A 271 -1.15 -1.61 -16.69
CA SER A 271 -0.67 -0.37 -17.28
C SER A 271 0.78 -0.47 -17.75
N CYS A 272 1.53 -1.41 -17.18
CA CYS A 272 2.91 -1.74 -17.56
C CYS A 272 3.01 -3.02 -18.41
N ALA A 273 1.88 -3.62 -18.79
CA ALA A 273 1.84 -4.87 -19.54
C ALA A 273 1.21 -4.68 -20.92
N ALA A 274 1.80 -5.36 -21.90
CA ALA A 274 1.16 -5.66 -23.16
C ALA A 274 0.20 -6.84 -22.95
N ILE A 275 -1.08 -6.60 -23.26
CA ILE A 275 -2.16 -7.57 -23.09
C ILE A 275 -2.84 -7.85 -24.43
N VAL A 276 -3.35 -9.06 -24.58
CA VAL A 276 -4.02 -9.52 -25.79
C VAL A 276 -5.53 -9.50 -25.57
N ARG A 277 -6.27 -8.83 -26.45
CA ARG A 277 -7.74 -8.80 -26.44
C ARG A 277 -8.28 -9.32 -27.76
N LYS A 278 -9.23 -10.26 -27.70
CA LYS A 278 -9.96 -10.73 -28.89
C LYS A 278 -11.08 -9.75 -29.22
N GLU A 279 -11.11 -9.27 -30.47
CA GLU A 279 -12.22 -8.48 -30.98
C GLU A 279 -13.32 -9.40 -31.52
N GLN A 280 -14.58 -8.96 -31.48
CA GLN A 280 -15.67 -9.53 -32.27
C GLN A 280 -15.99 -8.55 -33.40
N PRO A 281 -15.98 -8.94 -34.70
CA PRO A 281 -16.14 -10.30 -35.24
C PRO A 281 -14.84 -11.13 -35.34
N GLN A 282 -15.01 -12.46 -35.46
CA GLN A 282 -13.96 -13.49 -35.43
C GLN A 282 -12.76 -13.20 -36.35
N GLY A 283 -11.55 -13.25 -35.79
CA GLY A 283 -10.29 -13.35 -36.54
C GLY A 283 -9.26 -12.28 -36.23
N ILE A 284 -9.68 -11.11 -35.71
CA ILE A 284 -8.77 -10.02 -35.36
C ILE A 284 -8.48 -10.03 -33.86
N THR A 285 -7.19 -9.96 -33.53
CA THR A 285 -6.69 -9.88 -32.17
C THR A 285 -5.93 -8.57 -31.99
N GLU A 286 -6.23 -7.87 -30.90
CA GLU A 286 -5.60 -6.60 -30.55
C GLU A 286 -4.53 -6.83 -29.48
N VAL A 287 -3.39 -6.15 -29.64
CA VAL A 287 -2.37 -6.03 -28.58
C VAL A 287 -2.47 -4.63 -28.01
N LEU A 288 -2.69 -4.52 -26.70
CA LEU A 288 -2.81 -3.24 -26.00
C LEU A 288 -1.66 -3.07 -25.02
N PHE A 289 -1.20 -1.84 -24.81
CA PHE A 289 -0.26 -1.48 -23.75
C PHE A 289 -0.71 -0.19 -23.10
N GLY A 290 -0.82 -0.16 -21.77
CA GLY A 290 -1.33 1.00 -21.05
C GLY A 290 -2.75 1.42 -21.49
N GLY A 291 -3.60 0.44 -21.82
CA GLY A 291 -4.95 0.65 -22.33
C GLY A 291 -5.05 1.16 -23.78
N LYS A 292 -3.93 1.39 -24.47
CA LYS A 292 -3.90 1.83 -25.87
C LYS A 292 -3.59 0.66 -26.80
N ILE A 293 -4.28 0.57 -27.93
CA ILE A 293 -3.99 -0.44 -28.96
C ILE A 293 -2.63 -0.13 -29.57
N LEU A 294 -1.69 -1.08 -29.47
CA LEU A 294 -0.41 -1.07 -30.17
C LEU A 294 -0.59 -1.52 -31.62
N CYS A 295 -1.28 -2.65 -31.82
CA CYS A 295 -1.56 -3.19 -33.14
C CYS A 295 -2.77 -4.12 -33.14
N LYS A 296 -3.24 -4.42 -34.35
CA LYS A 296 -4.21 -5.48 -34.64
C LYS A 296 -3.54 -6.50 -35.55
N VAL A 297 -3.79 -7.78 -35.32
CA VAL A 297 -3.26 -8.89 -36.12
C VAL A 297 -4.31 -9.97 -36.33
N ALA A 298 -4.21 -10.72 -37.42
CA ALA A 298 -5.14 -11.81 -37.76
C ALA A 298 -4.85 -13.14 -37.01
N SER A 299 -3.79 -13.17 -36.19
CA SER A 299 -3.35 -14.38 -35.47
C SER A 299 -3.19 -14.13 -33.98
N GLU A 300 -3.90 -14.91 -33.17
CA GLU A 300 -3.81 -14.85 -31.70
C GLU A 300 -2.41 -15.21 -31.19
N GLN A 301 -1.77 -16.22 -31.78
CA GLN A 301 -0.43 -16.62 -31.35
C GLN A 301 0.57 -15.51 -31.62
N LYS A 302 0.50 -14.90 -32.81
CA LYS A 302 1.33 -13.73 -33.17
C LYS A 302 1.12 -12.56 -32.19
N ALA A 303 -0.13 -12.32 -31.78
CA ALA A 303 -0.44 -11.29 -30.79
C ALA A 303 0.20 -11.59 -29.43
N LYS A 304 0.16 -12.86 -28.99
CA LYS A 304 0.77 -13.32 -27.73
C LYS A 304 2.29 -13.20 -27.75
N ASP A 305 2.94 -13.69 -28.81
CA ASP A 305 4.40 -13.63 -28.96
C ASP A 305 4.89 -12.17 -29.01
N PHE A 306 4.14 -11.30 -29.69
CA PHE A 306 4.45 -9.87 -29.71
C PHE A 306 4.25 -9.22 -28.34
N ALA A 307 3.14 -9.50 -27.65
CA ALA A 307 2.90 -8.97 -26.31
C ALA A 307 3.99 -9.40 -25.31
N GLU A 308 4.42 -10.66 -25.35
CA GLU A 308 5.53 -11.16 -24.53
C GLU A 308 6.85 -10.42 -24.85
N SER A 309 7.14 -10.20 -26.13
CA SER A 309 8.30 -9.42 -26.56
C SER A 309 8.25 -7.99 -26.04
N ILE A 310 7.09 -7.33 -26.07
CA ILE A 310 6.91 -5.98 -25.51
C ILE A 310 7.09 -5.98 -23.99
N ASN A 311 6.53 -6.96 -23.28
CA ASN A 311 6.71 -7.08 -21.82
C ASN A 311 8.19 -7.23 -21.45
N ASN A 312 8.93 -8.08 -22.16
CA ASN A 312 10.37 -8.22 -21.96
C ASN A 312 11.11 -6.91 -22.25
N ILE A 313 10.72 -6.16 -23.30
CA ILE A 313 11.32 -4.85 -23.60
C ILE A 313 11.07 -3.83 -22.49
N MET A 314 9.87 -3.82 -21.91
CA MET A 314 9.47 -2.84 -20.89
C MET A 314 10.02 -3.16 -19.50
N ASP A 315 10.26 -4.44 -19.21
CA ASP A 315 10.87 -4.89 -17.95
C ASP A 315 12.41 -4.85 -18.00
N GLU A 316 13.02 -4.92 -19.18
CA GLU A 316 14.46 -4.74 -19.36
C GLU A 316 14.83 -3.26 -19.55
N LYS A 317 16.07 -2.88 -19.17
CA LYS A 317 16.64 -1.57 -19.48
C LYS A 317 17.02 -1.47 -20.97
N ILE A 318 16.03 -1.51 -21.86
CA ILE A 318 16.26 -1.45 -23.31
C ILE A 318 16.21 -0.01 -23.80
N SER A 319 17.29 0.40 -24.46
CA SER A 319 17.36 1.65 -25.19
C SER A 319 16.55 1.60 -26.50
N LEU A 320 15.85 2.69 -26.81
CA LEU A 320 15.14 2.94 -28.08
C LEU A 320 15.95 2.58 -29.33
N HIS A 321 17.28 2.70 -29.30
CA HIS A 321 18.16 2.41 -30.44
C HIS A 321 18.15 0.93 -30.88
N ARG A 322 17.55 0.02 -30.09
CA ARG A 322 17.51 -1.42 -30.40
C ARG A 322 16.32 -1.82 -31.26
N ILE A 323 15.34 -0.94 -31.49
CA ILE A 323 14.14 -1.28 -32.26
C ILE A 323 14.20 -0.64 -33.65
N LYS A 324 13.96 -1.43 -34.68
CA LYS A 324 14.01 -1.00 -36.08
C LYS A 324 12.74 -1.45 -36.82
N LEU A 325 12.40 -0.69 -37.86
CA LEU A 325 11.37 -1.05 -38.83
C LEU A 325 12.06 -1.44 -40.14
N CYS A 326 11.79 -2.67 -40.60
CA CYS A 326 12.31 -3.25 -41.83
C CYS A 326 11.12 -3.71 -42.70
N ASP A 327 10.67 -2.85 -43.62
CA ASP A 327 9.48 -3.06 -44.47
C ASP A 327 8.20 -3.39 -43.68
N SER A 328 7.77 -4.65 -43.64
CA SER A 328 6.60 -5.13 -42.90
C SER A 328 6.95 -5.77 -41.54
N THR A 329 8.19 -5.62 -41.09
CA THR A 329 8.71 -6.31 -39.90
C THR A 329 9.27 -5.29 -38.91
N ILE A 330 8.92 -5.46 -37.63
CA ILE A 330 9.54 -4.76 -36.50
C ILE A 330 10.55 -5.70 -35.87
N GLU A 331 11.77 -5.20 -35.67
CA GLU A 331 12.90 -5.96 -35.15
C GLU A 331 13.42 -5.36 -33.85
N LEU A 332 13.81 -6.21 -32.90
CA LEU A 332 14.57 -5.86 -31.70
C LEU A 332 15.96 -6.49 -31.80
N SER A 333 17.01 -5.65 -31.82
CA SER A 333 18.41 -6.10 -31.95
C SER A 333 18.63 -7.06 -33.12
N ASP A 334 18.06 -6.72 -34.27
CA ASP A 334 18.14 -7.49 -35.52
C ASP A 334 17.41 -8.86 -35.48
N ALA A 335 16.54 -9.09 -34.47
CA ALA A 335 15.62 -10.23 -34.42
C ALA A 335 14.16 -9.76 -34.59
N PRO A 336 13.34 -10.44 -35.41
CA PRO A 336 11.96 -10.02 -35.64
C PRO A 336 11.09 -10.24 -34.39
N ILE A 337 10.38 -9.20 -33.96
CA ILE A 337 9.39 -9.26 -32.86
C ILE A 337 7.95 -9.21 -33.37
N LEU A 338 7.73 -8.65 -34.56
CA LEU A 338 6.43 -8.67 -35.22
C LEU A 338 6.62 -8.59 -36.73
N GLN A 339 5.99 -9.51 -37.47
CA GLN A 339 5.94 -9.46 -38.93
C GLN A 339 4.48 -9.47 -39.39
N PHE A 340 4.10 -8.44 -40.16
CA PHE A 340 2.81 -8.38 -40.80
C PHE A 340 2.80 -9.23 -42.06
N THR A 341 1.77 -10.07 -42.17
CA THR A 341 1.56 -11.07 -43.22
C THR A 341 0.46 -10.63 -44.17
N LYS A 342 0.30 -11.35 -45.29
CA LYS A 342 -0.78 -11.07 -46.25
C LYS A 342 -2.17 -11.26 -45.62
N GLU A 343 -2.30 -12.21 -44.68
CA GLU A 343 -3.51 -12.42 -43.91
C GLU A 343 -3.89 -11.19 -43.06
N ASP A 344 -2.90 -10.49 -42.48
CA ASP A 344 -3.17 -9.27 -41.71
C ASP A 344 -3.64 -8.13 -42.63
N GLU A 345 -3.04 -8.01 -43.83
CA GLU A 345 -3.43 -7.03 -44.84
C GLU A 345 -4.86 -7.27 -45.34
N ASP A 346 -5.22 -8.53 -45.61
CA ASP A 346 -6.55 -8.89 -46.08
C ASP A 346 -7.61 -8.71 -44.98
N ALA A 347 -7.27 -9.03 -43.72
CA ALA A 347 -8.17 -8.88 -42.57
C ALA A 347 -8.40 -7.42 -42.17
N LEU A 348 -7.37 -6.57 -42.28
CA LEU A 348 -7.41 -5.17 -41.83
C LEU A 348 -7.64 -4.18 -42.97
N GLY A 349 -7.64 -4.65 -44.22
CA GLY A 349 -7.85 -3.82 -45.42
C GLY A 349 -6.75 -2.78 -45.63
N LYS A 350 -5.53 -3.07 -45.16
CA LYS A 350 -4.43 -2.08 -45.09
C LYS A 350 -3.07 -2.71 -45.42
N PRO A 351 -2.21 -2.05 -46.22
CA PRO A 351 -0.91 -2.60 -46.60
C PRO A 351 -0.05 -2.96 -45.37
N ARG A 352 0.58 -4.13 -45.40
CA ARG A 352 1.43 -4.64 -44.30
C ARG A 352 2.55 -3.69 -43.86
N CYS A 353 3.16 -2.95 -44.79
CA CYS A 353 4.19 -1.95 -44.47
C CYS A 353 3.62 -0.75 -43.72
N GLU A 354 2.38 -0.36 -44.02
CA GLU A 354 1.69 0.72 -43.33
C GLU A 354 1.28 0.30 -41.90
N LEU A 355 0.76 -0.93 -41.75
CA LEU A 355 0.48 -1.53 -40.44
C LEU A 355 1.74 -1.61 -39.56
N ALA A 356 2.87 -2.00 -40.14
CA ALA A 356 4.15 -2.06 -39.45
C ALA A 356 4.64 -0.67 -39.03
N ALA A 357 4.55 0.34 -39.92
CA ALA A 357 4.95 1.71 -39.64
C ALA A 357 4.12 2.34 -38.51
N GLU A 358 2.80 2.15 -38.52
CA GLU A 358 1.92 2.66 -37.45
C GLU A 358 2.22 2.01 -36.11
N THR A 359 2.34 0.68 -36.09
CA THR A 359 2.67 -0.08 -34.88
C THR A 359 4.02 0.36 -34.31
N PHE A 360 5.02 0.55 -35.17
CA PHE A 360 6.35 1.01 -34.79
C PHE A 360 6.31 2.40 -34.13
N GLU A 361 5.56 3.35 -34.70
CA GLU A 361 5.44 4.70 -34.13
C GLU A 361 4.73 4.70 -32.78
N ILE A 362 3.67 3.90 -32.62
CA ILE A 362 2.96 3.78 -31.33
C ILE A 362 3.88 3.14 -30.28
N LEU A 363 4.58 2.06 -30.64
CA LEU A 363 5.53 1.38 -29.76
C LEU A 363 6.67 2.31 -29.33
N ARG A 364 7.25 3.07 -30.26
CA ARG A 364 8.32 4.02 -29.99
C ARG A 364 7.88 5.08 -28.97
N ARG A 365 6.66 5.60 -29.11
CA ARG A 365 6.08 6.55 -28.14
C ARG A 365 5.87 5.91 -26.77
N ALA A 366 5.34 4.69 -26.72
CA ALA A 366 5.14 3.97 -25.46
C ALA A 366 6.46 3.76 -24.70
N ILE A 367 7.51 3.30 -25.39
CA ILE A 367 8.84 3.11 -24.81
C ILE A 367 9.43 4.44 -24.34
N TYR A 368 9.32 5.50 -25.15
CA TYR A 368 9.81 6.82 -24.76
C TYR A 368 9.13 7.34 -23.50
N THR A 369 7.80 7.21 -23.39
CA THR A 369 7.06 7.57 -22.17
C THR A 369 7.53 6.76 -20.97
N GLN A 370 7.74 5.45 -21.12
CA GLN A 370 8.23 4.60 -20.05
C GLN A 370 9.67 4.97 -19.63
N MET A 371 10.57 5.24 -20.59
CA MET A 371 11.93 5.68 -20.30
C MET A 371 11.96 7.01 -19.52
N ILE A 372 11.08 7.96 -19.86
CA ILE A 372 10.96 9.20 -19.09
C ILE A 372 10.53 8.88 -17.66
N ARG A 373 9.51 8.04 -17.46
CA ARG A 373 9.07 7.62 -16.11
C ARG A 373 10.19 7.02 -15.27
N GLU A 374 11.15 6.32 -15.88
CA GLU A 374 12.27 5.74 -15.13
C GLU A 374 13.39 6.73 -14.75
N LEU A 375 13.42 7.92 -15.36
CA LEU A 375 14.44 8.95 -15.13
C LEU A 375 14.09 9.90 -13.96
N TRP A 376 12.82 9.96 -13.57
CA TRP A 376 12.31 10.77 -12.46
C TRP A 376 11.92 9.85 -11.30
#